data_AF-A0A924VPE0-F1
#
_entry.id   AF-A0A924VPE0-F1
#
_cell.length_a   1.000
_cell.length_b   1.000
_cell.length_c   1.000
_cell.angle_alpha   90.00
_cell.angle_beta   90.00
_cell.angle_gamma   90.00
#
_symmetry.space_group_name_H-M   'P 1'
#
loop_
_entity.id
_entity.type
_entity.pdbx_description
1 polymer ?
#
loop_
_entity_poly.entity_id
_entity_poly.type
_entity_poly.pdbx_seq_one_letter_code
_entity_poly.pdbx_strand_id
1 'polypeptide(L)'
;EAHSRLRPELSWIGHTLGAARDAEVMIAWAAAVLQSERVYLVLGPIADRMERQFRLDSDEARSVLRDALDSSRYFRLLDSVDALASGELLTSLADTRAKDALPELVNRRIARLRRAMHLADKARDPSQHDLALHEVRKEAKKVRYAAQLISPLRPKRTKRLATAATAIQEVLGTHQDSVVARQALLRLSTDAHNAGENTFTYGRLHAIEQARAEDSEAEYERAIRRIPKSLDTA
;
A
#
# COMPACT_ATOMS: atom_id res chain seq x y z
N GLU A 1 -8.85 2.01 25.91
CA GLU A 1 -7.80 3.04 26.05
C GLU A 1 -6.40 2.59 25.67
N ALA A 2 -6.00 1.33 25.90
CA ALA A 2 -4.67 0.83 25.49
C ALA A 2 -4.50 0.72 23.96
N HIS A 3 -5.46 0.11 23.26
CA HIS A 3 -5.43 -0.03 21.79
C HIS A 3 -5.38 1.32 21.03
N SER A 4 -6.00 2.38 21.58
CA SER A 4 -5.95 3.72 20.99
C SER A 4 -4.58 4.38 21.08
N ARG A 5 -3.73 3.97 22.04
CA ARG A 5 -2.35 4.46 22.18
C ARG A 5 -1.36 3.65 21.35
N LEU A 6 -1.58 2.34 21.17
CA LEU A 6 -0.69 1.47 20.39
C LEU A 6 -0.79 1.71 18.87
N ARG A 7 -2.00 1.99 18.35
CA ARG A 7 -2.21 2.17 16.91
C ARG A 7 -1.40 3.34 16.31
N PRO A 8 -1.35 4.54 16.92
CA PRO A 8 -0.47 5.62 16.45
C PRO A 8 1.01 5.22 16.43
N GLU A 9 1.48 4.48 17.43
CA GLU A 9 2.89 4.06 17.52
C GLU A 9 3.26 3.01 16.47
N LEU A 10 2.40 2.00 16.27
CA LEU A 10 2.54 1.04 15.16
C LEU A 10 2.46 1.73 13.79
N SER A 11 1.61 2.76 13.68
CA SER A 11 1.52 3.55 12.47
C SER A 11 2.80 4.36 12.24
N TRP A 12 3.38 4.95 13.28
CA TRP A 12 4.63 5.70 13.19
C TRP A 12 5.76 4.82 12.66
N ILE A 13 6.06 3.70 13.34
CA ILE A 13 7.15 2.81 12.88
C ILE A 13 6.83 2.19 11.52
N GLY A 14 5.57 1.89 11.24
CA GLY A 14 5.13 1.37 9.94
C GLY A 14 5.38 2.34 8.78
N HIS A 15 5.17 3.65 8.98
CA HIS A 15 5.52 4.65 7.97
C HIS A 15 7.04 4.79 7.80
N THR A 16 7.81 4.76 8.89
CA THR A 16 9.28 4.84 8.82
C THR A 16 9.88 3.65 8.07
N LEU A 17 9.43 2.43 8.37
CA LEU A 17 9.81 1.22 7.63
C LEU A 17 9.35 1.28 6.17
N GLY A 18 8.14 1.80 5.95
CA GLY A 18 7.56 2.00 4.62
C GLY A 18 8.44 2.87 3.73
N ALA A 19 8.89 4.03 4.22
CA ALA A 19 9.74 4.94 3.46
C ALA A 19 11.05 4.28 2.99
N ALA A 20 11.71 3.51 3.86
CA ALA A 20 12.92 2.77 3.49
C ALA A 20 12.63 1.70 2.42
N ARG A 21 11.49 0.99 2.55
CA ARG A 21 11.07 -0.01 1.56
C ARG A 21 10.69 0.62 0.22
N ASP A 22 9.99 1.75 0.24
CA ASP A 22 9.55 2.46 -0.96
C ASP A 22 10.76 2.93 -1.76
N ALA A 23 11.81 3.43 -1.10
CA ALA A 23 13.06 3.80 -1.77
C ALA A 23 13.72 2.60 -2.47
N GLU A 24 13.77 1.42 -1.82
CA GLU A 24 14.29 0.19 -2.45
C GLU A 24 13.46 -0.24 -3.66
N VAL A 25 12.14 -0.14 -3.55
CA VAL A 25 11.22 -0.45 -4.65
C VAL A 25 11.45 0.51 -5.82
N MET A 26 11.65 1.81 -5.56
CA MET A 26 11.92 2.80 -6.60
C MET A 26 13.26 2.56 -7.31
N ILE A 27 14.32 2.16 -6.59
CA ILE A 27 15.60 1.77 -7.21
C ILE A 27 15.41 0.57 -8.15
N ALA A 28 14.74 -0.48 -7.66
CA ALA A 28 14.50 -1.69 -8.45
C ALA A 28 13.62 -1.40 -9.68
N TRP A 29 12.57 -0.59 -9.50
CA TRP A 29 11.70 -0.14 -10.58
C TRP A 29 12.46 0.67 -11.64
N ALA A 30 13.30 1.62 -11.23
CA ALA A 30 14.10 2.46 -12.14
C ALA A 30 15.02 1.61 -13.02
N ALA A 31 15.71 0.65 -12.41
CA ALA A 31 16.58 -0.28 -13.14
C ALA A 31 15.78 -1.13 -14.13
N ALA A 32 14.65 -1.70 -13.69
CA ALA A 32 13.81 -2.55 -14.52
C ALA A 32 13.21 -1.80 -15.72
N VAL A 33 12.69 -0.59 -15.49
CA VAL A 33 12.01 0.17 -16.55
C VAL A 33 13.00 0.63 -17.62
N LEU A 34 14.20 1.08 -17.24
CA LEU A 34 15.25 1.47 -18.18
C LEU A 34 15.80 0.27 -18.96
N GLN A 35 15.96 -0.90 -18.32
CA GLN A 35 16.39 -2.12 -19.01
C GLN A 35 15.38 -2.64 -20.03
N SER A 36 14.08 -2.40 -19.78
CA SER A 36 13.00 -2.79 -20.70
C SER A 36 12.88 -1.88 -21.92
N GLU A 37 13.52 -0.71 -21.89
CA GLU A 37 13.46 0.27 -22.97
C GLU A 37 14.44 -0.01 -24.09
N ARG A 38 14.10 0.46 -25.30
CA ARG A 38 15.04 0.39 -26.42
C ARG A 38 16.09 1.46 -26.23
N VAL A 39 17.37 1.10 -26.42
CA VAL A 39 18.52 1.99 -26.16
C VAL A 39 18.39 3.36 -26.84
N TYR A 40 17.86 3.45 -28.07
CA TYR A 40 17.69 4.71 -28.78
C TYR A 40 16.57 5.63 -28.23
N LEU A 41 15.77 5.14 -27.28
CA LEU A 41 14.73 5.90 -26.57
C LEU A 41 15.18 6.36 -25.17
N VAL A 42 16.38 5.95 -24.74
CA VAL A 42 17.00 6.37 -23.49
C VAL A 42 17.98 7.51 -23.81
N LEU A 43 17.53 8.75 -23.61
CA LEU A 43 18.25 9.95 -24.00
C LEU A 43 18.74 10.73 -22.78
N GLY A 44 19.98 11.21 -22.86
CA GLY A 44 20.61 11.99 -21.80
C GLY A 44 20.98 11.14 -20.56
N PRO A 45 21.33 11.79 -19.44
CA PRO A 45 21.89 11.13 -18.27
C PRO A 45 20.80 10.58 -17.31
N ILE A 46 19.64 10.16 -17.84
CA ILE A 46 18.49 9.74 -17.02
C ILE A 46 18.82 8.60 -16.07
N ALA A 47 19.56 7.60 -16.53
CA ALA A 47 19.95 6.45 -15.71
C ALA A 47 20.73 6.92 -14.47
N ASP A 48 21.78 7.71 -14.68
CA ASP A 48 22.61 8.21 -13.58
C ASP A 48 21.83 9.17 -12.67
N ARG A 49 20.90 9.97 -13.22
CA ARG A 49 20.07 10.88 -12.42
C ARG A 49 19.08 10.13 -11.53
N MET A 50 18.36 9.15 -12.08
CA MET A 50 17.44 8.31 -11.31
C MET A 50 18.20 7.51 -10.24
N GLU A 51 19.34 6.93 -10.61
CA GLU A 51 20.16 6.16 -9.67
C GLU A 51 20.67 7.05 -8.52
N ARG A 52 21.23 8.23 -8.83
CA ARG A 52 21.68 9.18 -7.80
C ARG A 52 20.54 9.60 -6.89
N GLN A 53 19.40 10.01 -7.44
CA GLN A 53 18.27 10.49 -6.64
C GLN A 53 17.73 9.40 -5.72
N PHE A 54 17.42 8.22 -6.26
CA PHE A 54 16.82 7.16 -5.44
C PHE A 54 17.80 6.57 -4.44
N ARG A 55 19.11 6.61 -4.71
CA ARG A 55 20.13 6.25 -3.71
C ARG A 55 20.15 7.26 -2.55
N LEU A 56 20.09 8.56 -2.83
CA LEU A 56 19.98 9.60 -1.80
C LEU A 56 18.73 9.42 -0.94
N ASP A 57 17.56 9.24 -1.58
CA ASP A 57 16.30 8.99 -0.88
C ASP A 57 16.39 7.73 0.02
N SER A 58 17.07 6.69 -0.48
CA SER A 58 17.26 5.44 0.26
C SER A 58 18.21 5.59 1.45
N ASP A 59 19.29 6.35 1.30
CA ASP A 59 20.25 6.61 2.38
C ASP A 59 19.63 7.46 3.49
N GLU A 60 18.85 8.50 3.12
CA GLU A 60 18.09 9.32 4.06
C GLU A 60 17.06 8.47 4.81
N ALA A 61 16.23 7.70 4.10
CA ALA A 61 15.21 6.85 4.73
C ALA A 61 15.83 5.79 5.65
N ARG A 62 16.98 5.21 5.28
CA ARG A 62 17.73 4.28 6.14
C ARG A 62 18.30 4.97 7.38
N SER A 63 18.76 6.21 7.26
CA SER A 63 19.22 6.98 8.43
C SER A 63 18.08 7.23 9.40
N VAL A 64 16.95 7.74 8.92
CA VAL A 64 15.75 7.98 9.74
C VAL A 64 15.26 6.67 10.38
N LEU A 65 15.30 5.56 9.65
CA LEU A 65 14.91 4.25 10.18
C LEU A 65 15.85 3.79 11.31
N ARG A 66 17.17 3.92 11.15
CA ARG A 66 18.12 3.58 12.22
C ARG A 66 17.87 4.41 13.47
N ASP A 67 17.75 5.73 13.33
CA ASP A 67 17.47 6.62 14.46
C ASP A 67 16.15 6.29 15.16
N ALA A 68 15.12 5.89 14.39
CA ALA A 68 13.84 5.47 14.94
C ALA A 68 13.97 4.15 15.73
N LEU A 69 14.68 3.16 15.19
CA LEU A 69 14.89 1.85 15.83
C LEU A 69 15.76 1.95 17.10
N ASP A 70 16.68 2.90 17.16
CA ASP A 70 17.53 3.14 18.34
C ASP A 70 16.87 4.07 19.38
N SER A 71 15.66 4.54 19.12
CA SER A 71 14.98 5.49 20.00
C SER A 71 14.30 4.84 21.19
N SER A 72 14.27 5.54 22.34
CA SER A 72 13.46 5.12 23.50
C SER A 72 11.97 4.99 23.17
N ARG A 73 11.49 5.70 22.13
CA ARG A 73 10.12 5.58 21.65
C ARG A 73 9.84 4.20 21.06
N TYR A 74 10.76 3.66 20.27
CA TYR A 74 10.64 2.31 19.70
C TYR A 74 10.68 1.24 20.78
N PHE A 75 11.59 1.34 21.76
CA PHE A 75 11.63 0.38 22.87
C PHE A 75 10.34 0.36 23.70
N ARG A 76 9.75 1.53 24.00
CA ARG A 76 8.42 1.59 24.65
C ARG A 76 7.29 0.97 23.82
N LEU A 77 7.40 1.07 22.49
CA LEU A 77 6.47 0.39 21.59
C LEU A 77 6.64 -1.14 21.71
N LEU A 78 7.87 -1.65 21.76
CA LEU A 78 8.11 -3.08 22.00
C LEU A 78 7.52 -3.55 23.33
N ASP A 79 7.73 -2.81 24.42
CA ASP A 79 7.13 -3.12 25.73
C ASP A 79 5.60 -3.18 25.64
N SER A 80 4.99 -2.25 24.89
CA SER A 80 3.54 -2.20 24.69
C SER A 80 3.02 -3.37 23.84
N VAL A 81 3.83 -3.87 22.91
CA VAL A 81 3.51 -5.07 22.11
C VAL A 81 3.62 -6.32 22.97
N ASP A 82 4.62 -6.41 23.84
CA ASP A 82 4.78 -7.52 24.79
C ASP A 82 3.61 -7.56 25.78
N ALA A 83 3.19 -6.42 26.33
CA ALA A 83 1.99 -6.33 27.18
C ALA A 83 0.70 -6.71 26.42
N LEU A 84 0.61 -6.42 25.12
CA LEU A 84 -0.52 -6.90 24.32
C LEU A 84 -0.47 -8.43 24.16
N ALA A 85 0.71 -8.98 23.91
CA ALA A 85 0.91 -10.42 23.72
C ALA A 85 0.71 -11.22 25.01
N SER A 86 1.05 -10.67 26.18
CA SER A 86 0.80 -11.26 27.50
C SER A 86 -0.67 -11.22 27.92
N GLY A 87 -1.50 -10.44 27.22
CA GLY A 87 -2.93 -10.32 27.46
C GLY A 87 -3.31 -9.15 28.39
N GLU A 88 -2.33 -8.40 28.91
CA GLU A 88 -2.55 -7.27 29.82
C GLU A 88 -3.42 -6.16 29.21
N LEU A 89 -3.39 -6.03 27.88
CA LEU A 89 -4.14 -5.01 27.14
C LEU A 89 -5.46 -5.52 26.53
N LEU A 90 -5.89 -6.75 26.86
CA LEU A 90 -7.14 -7.30 26.37
C LEU A 90 -8.36 -6.64 27.05
N THR A 91 -9.45 -6.55 26.30
CA THR A 91 -10.73 -6.04 26.82
C THR A 91 -11.65 -7.20 27.15
N SER A 92 -12.76 -6.92 27.84
CA SER A 92 -13.82 -7.93 28.13
C SER A 92 -14.41 -8.60 26.87
N LEU A 93 -14.21 -8.03 25.67
CA LEU A 93 -14.60 -8.69 24.43
C LEU A 93 -13.76 -9.96 24.17
N ALA A 94 -12.55 -10.05 24.71
CA ALA A 94 -11.69 -11.23 24.61
C ALA A 94 -12.28 -12.45 25.33
N ASP A 95 -13.15 -12.23 26.32
CA ASP A 95 -13.88 -13.30 27.03
C ASP A 95 -15.01 -13.90 26.18
N THR A 96 -15.37 -13.25 25.07
CA THR A 96 -16.40 -13.76 24.16
C THR A 96 -15.82 -14.86 23.27
N ARG A 97 -16.58 -15.95 23.08
CA ARG A 97 -16.18 -17.04 22.18
C ARG A 97 -15.93 -16.49 20.77
N ALA A 98 -14.78 -16.81 20.19
CA ALA A 98 -14.37 -16.33 18.86
C ALA A 98 -15.42 -16.57 17.76
N LYS A 99 -16.13 -17.70 17.82
CA LYS A 99 -17.20 -18.04 16.87
C LYS A 99 -18.41 -17.09 16.90
N ASP A 100 -18.63 -16.41 18.01
CA ASP A 100 -19.74 -15.48 18.22
C ASP A 100 -19.33 -14.04 17.88
N ALA A 101 -18.07 -13.65 18.17
CA ALA A 101 -17.57 -12.29 17.97
C ALA A 101 -16.95 -12.03 16.58
N LEU A 102 -16.12 -12.95 16.07
CA LEU A 102 -15.32 -12.71 14.86
C LEU A 102 -16.13 -12.52 13.57
N PRO A 103 -17.24 -13.26 13.31
CA PRO A 103 -18.02 -13.07 12.08
C PRO A 103 -18.52 -11.63 11.89
N GLU A 104 -19.03 -11.02 12.96
CA GLU A 104 -19.54 -9.65 12.93
C GLU A 104 -18.41 -8.63 12.70
N LEU A 105 -17.23 -8.84 13.31
CA LEU A 105 -16.06 -8.00 13.05
C LEU A 105 -15.59 -8.06 11.59
N VAL A 106 -15.65 -9.24 10.97
CA VAL A 106 -15.34 -9.44 9.54
C VAL A 106 -16.38 -8.74 8.67
N ASN A 107 -17.67 -8.88 8.98
CA ASN A 107 -18.75 -8.19 8.25
C ASN A 107 -18.59 -6.67 8.28
N ARG A 108 -18.22 -6.10 9.44
CA ARG A 108 -17.90 -4.66 9.55
C ARG A 108 -16.73 -4.25 8.65
N ARG A 109 -15.72 -5.10 8.46
CA ARG A 109 -14.60 -4.85 7.54
C ARG A 109 -15.02 -4.92 6.08
N ILE A 110 -15.83 -5.91 5.70
CA ILE A 110 -16.42 -5.98 4.36
C ILE A 110 -17.24 -4.73 4.07
N ALA A 111 -18.07 -4.28 5.01
CA ALA A 111 -18.85 -3.06 4.85
C ALA A 111 -17.99 -1.80 4.67
N ARG A 112 -16.85 -1.70 5.37
CA ARG A 112 -15.89 -0.60 5.19
C ARG A 112 -15.24 -0.62 3.81
N LEU A 113 -14.80 -1.79 3.34
CA LEU A 113 -14.26 -1.96 1.99
C LEU A 113 -15.28 -1.53 0.93
N ARG A 114 -16.53 -2.00 1.04
CA ARG A 114 -17.60 -1.61 0.10
C ARG A 114 -17.89 -0.11 0.12
N ARG A 115 -17.82 0.54 1.28
CA ARG A 115 -17.94 2.00 1.39
C ARG A 115 -16.77 2.71 0.70
N ALA A 116 -15.54 2.25 0.89
CA ALA A 116 -14.38 2.82 0.21
C ALA A 116 -14.51 2.68 -1.32
N MET A 117 -14.96 1.52 -1.80
CA MET A 117 -15.21 1.30 -3.24
C MET A 117 -16.25 2.27 -3.80
N HIS A 118 -17.33 2.50 -3.06
CA HIS A 118 -18.37 3.46 -3.44
C HIS A 118 -17.89 4.92 -3.45
N LEU A 119 -16.98 5.27 -2.55
CA LEU A 119 -16.37 6.60 -2.55
C LEU A 119 -15.42 6.78 -3.73
N ALA A 120 -14.63 5.76 -4.08
CA ALA A 120 -13.76 5.78 -5.26
C ALA A 120 -14.55 5.96 -6.55
N ASP A 121 -15.66 5.22 -6.72
CA ASP A 121 -16.57 5.35 -7.87
C ASP A 121 -17.17 6.75 -8.04
N LYS A 122 -17.33 7.48 -6.92
CA LYS A 122 -17.88 8.84 -6.92
C LYS A 122 -16.84 9.95 -7.09
N ALA A 123 -15.55 9.65 -6.93
CA ALA A 123 -14.49 10.63 -7.07
C ALA A 123 -14.35 11.03 -8.55
N ARG A 124 -14.59 12.30 -8.85
CA ARG A 124 -14.50 12.85 -10.22
C ARG A 124 -13.17 13.54 -10.50
N ASP A 125 -12.55 14.08 -9.46
CA ASP A 125 -11.20 14.65 -9.54
C ASP A 125 -10.18 13.51 -9.58
N PRO A 126 -9.24 13.48 -10.54
CA PRO A 126 -8.26 12.40 -10.67
C PRO A 126 -7.41 12.19 -9.41
N SER A 127 -6.96 13.27 -8.76
CA SER A 127 -6.12 13.14 -7.56
C SER A 127 -6.91 12.57 -6.38
N GLN A 128 -8.19 12.95 -6.24
CA GLN A 128 -9.08 12.37 -5.25
C GLN A 128 -9.44 10.92 -5.57
N HIS A 129 -9.51 10.56 -6.86
CA HIS A 129 -9.75 9.21 -7.31
C HIS A 129 -8.60 8.27 -6.91
N ASP A 130 -7.35 8.66 -7.20
CA ASP A 130 -6.16 7.91 -6.80
C ASP A 130 -6.09 7.70 -5.27
N LEU A 131 -6.39 8.75 -4.50
CA LEU A 131 -6.46 8.67 -3.03
C LEU A 131 -7.57 7.73 -2.55
N ALA A 132 -8.73 7.76 -3.19
CA ALA A 132 -9.83 6.87 -2.85
C ALA A 132 -9.52 5.41 -3.19
N LEU A 133 -8.89 5.14 -4.33
CA LEU A 133 -8.39 3.80 -4.69
C LEU A 133 -7.33 3.30 -3.70
N HIS A 134 -6.44 4.17 -3.23
CA HIS A 134 -5.48 3.84 -2.19
C HIS A 134 -6.16 3.42 -0.87
N GLU A 135 -7.26 4.09 -0.47
CA GLU A 135 -8.05 3.66 0.68
C GLU A 135 -8.78 2.33 0.47
N VAL A 136 -9.25 2.05 -0.75
CA VAL A 136 -9.80 0.73 -1.10
C VAL A 136 -8.74 -0.36 -0.90
N ARG A 137 -7.51 -0.15 -1.38
CA ARG A 137 -6.38 -1.07 -1.18
C ARG A 137 -6.11 -1.33 0.29
N LYS A 138 -6.11 -0.29 1.13
CA LYS A 138 -5.94 -0.42 2.60
C LYS A 138 -7.04 -1.27 3.23
N GLU A 139 -8.30 -1.03 2.87
CA GLU A 139 -9.42 -1.81 3.41
C GLU A 139 -9.42 -3.25 2.88
N ALA A 140 -9.03 -3.49 1.63
CA ALA A 140 -8.87 -4.83 1.07
C ALA A 140 -7.81 -5.64 1.84
N LYS A 141 -6.65 -5.02 2.13
CA LYS A 141 -5.60 -5.63 2.97
C LYS A 141 -6.14 -6.00 4.37
N LYS A 142 -6.93 -5.12 4.99
CA LYS A 142 -7.55 -5.38 6.30
C LYS A 142 -8.58 -6.51 6.24
N VAL A 143 -9.40 -6.57 5.18
CA VAL A 143 -10.36 -7.67 4.97
C VAL A 143 -9.62 -9.00 4.78
N ARG A 144 -8.53 -9.03 4.01
CA ARG A 144 -7.71 -10.23 3.84
C ARG A 144 -7.16 -10.73 5.18
N TYR A 145 -6.60 -9.86 6.01
CA TYR A 145 -6.13 -10.25 7.34
C TYR A 145 -7.26 -10.74 8.26
N ALA A 146 -8.43 -10.08 8.23
CA ALA A 146 -9.59 -10.54 8.98
C ALA A 146 -10.08 -11.93 8.53
N ALA A 147 -10.05 -12.20 7.21
CA ALA A 147 -10.39 -13.51 6.65
C ALA A 147 -9.38 -14.59 7.07
N GLN A 148 -8.08 -14.27 7.12
CA GLN A 148 -7.05 -15.19 7.59
C GLN A 148 -7.26 -15.55 9.07
N LEU A 149 -7.55 -14.55 9.91
CA LEU A 149 -7.78 -14.74 11.34
C LEU A 149 -8.93 -15.71 11.65
N ILE A 150 -10.06 -15.59 10.95
CA ILE A 150 -11.24 -16.42 11.17
C ILE A 150 -11.22 -17.74 10.36
N SER A 151 -10.18 -17.98 9.57
CA SER A 151 -10.08 -19.13 8.67
C SER A 151 -10.30 -20.50 9.36
N PRO A 152 -9.75 -20.75 10.57
CA PRO A 152 -9.98 -22.01 11.28
C PRO A 152 -11.46 -22.30 11.60
N LEU A 153 -12.29 -21.25 11.74
CA LEU A 153 -13.72 -21.39 12.08
C LEU A 153 -14.62 -21.53 10.85
N ARG A 154 -14.24 -20.94 9.70
CA ARG A 154 -15.08 -20.81 8.49
C ARG A 154 -14.29 -20.97 7.17
N PRO A 155 -13.53 -22.05 6.97
CA PRO A 155 -12.45 -22.13 5.98
C PRO A 155 -12.87 -21.89 4.52
N LYS A 156 -14.03 -22.40 4.09
CA LYS A 156 -14.50 -22.23 2.70
C LYS A 156 -14.86 -20.76 2.40
N ARG A 157 -15.56 -20.11 3.32
CA ARG A 157 -16.05 -18.73 3.15
C ARG A 157 -14.90 -17.72 3.26
N THR A 158 -13.98 -17.96 4.20
CA THR A 158 -12.78 -17.12 4.36
C THR A 158 -11.82 -17.25 3.20
N LYS A 159 -11.66 -18.44 2.61
CA LYS A 159 -10.85 -18.62 1.41
C LYS A 159 -11.36 -17.75 0.26
N ARG A 160 -12.66 -17.79 -0.05
CA ARG A 160 -13.26 -16.95 -1.11
C ARG A 160 -13.06 -15.46 -0.84
N LEU A 161 -13.30 -15.02 0.41
CA LEU A 161 -13.12 -13.63 0.80
C LEU A 161 -11.66 -13.18 0.71
N ALA A 162 -10.72 -13.99 1.21
CA ALA A 162 -9.30 -13.72 1.16
C ALA A 162 -8.81 -13.62 -0.30
N THR A 163 -9.21 -14.56 -1.17
CA THR A 163 -8.86 -14.53 -2.60
C THR A 163 -9.37 -13.26 -3.29
N ALA A 164 -10.63 -12.88 -3.06
CA ALA A 164 -11.18 -11.66 -3.65
C ALA A 164 -10.49 -10.40 -3.13
N ALA A 165 -10.20 -10.33 -1.83
CA ALA A 165 -9.47 -9.20 -1.23
C ALA A 165 -8.01 -9.12 -1.69
N THR A 166 -7.34 -10.26 -1.88
CA THR A 166 -5.98 -10.33 -2.47
C THR A 166 -5.98 -9.76 -3.88
N ALA A 167 -6.92 -10.18 -4.73
CA ALA A 167 -7.00 -9.68 -6.11
C ALA A 167 -7.13 -8.15 -6.18
N ILE A 168 -7.98 -7.55 -5.34
CA ILE A 168 -8.08 -6.08 -5.24
C ILE A 168 -6.78 -5.47 -4.72
N GLN A 169 -6.19 -6.05 -3.68
CA GLN A 169 -4.96 -5.53 -3.08
C GLN A 169 -3.80 -5.50 -4.08
N GLU A 170 -3.63 -6.56 -4.88
CA GLU A 170 -2.57 -6.70 -5.88
C GLU A 170 -2.75 -5.72 -7.02
N VAL A 171 -3.94 -5.69 -7.65
CA VAL A 171 -4.24 -4.81 -8.78
C VAL A 171 -4.10 -3.34 -8.40
N LEU A 172 -4.69 -2.92 -7.27
CA LEU A 172 -4.53 -1.55 -6.77
C LEU A 172 -3.12 -1.27 -6.27
N GLY A 173 -2.30 -2.30 -6.07
CA GLY A 173 -0.87 -2.14 -5.83
C GLY A 173 -0.14 -1.66 -7.06
N THR A 174 -0.36 -2.35 -8.17
CA THR A 174 0.17 -1.93 -9.47
C THR A 174 -0.24 -0.50 -9.79
N HIS A 175 -1.52 -0.15 -9.62
CA HIS A 175 -1.98 1.24 -9.83
C HIS A 175 -1.25 2.23 -8.91
N GLN A 176 -1.16 1.97 -7.61
CA GLN A 176 -0.48 2.86 -6.67
C GLN A 176 1.00 3.03 -7.01
N ASP A 177 1.69 1.95 -7.36
CA ASP A 177 3.11 1.97 -7.73
C ASP A 177 3.31 2.86 -8.98
N SER A 178 2.42 2.75 -9.97
CA SER A 178 2.43 3.62 -11.16
C SER A 178 2.16 5.10 -10.82
N VAL A 179 1.25 5.42 -9.90
CA VAL A 179 1.02 6.80 -9.44
C VAL A 179 2.27 7.38 -8.79
N VAL A 180 2.93 6.62 -7.90
CA VAL A 180 4.17 7.04 -7.24
C VAL A 180 5.30 7.23 -8.26
N ALA A 181 5.45 6.30 -9.20
CA ALA A 181 6.44 6.37 -10.26
C ALA A 181 6.25 7.61 -11.14
N ARG A 182 5.02 7.91 -11.55
CA ARG A 182 4.70 9.11 -12.36
C ARG A 182 5.02 10.41 -11.63
N GLN A 183 4.72 10.49 -10.33
CA GLN A 183 5.08 11.65 -9.52
C GLN A 183 6.60 11.83 -9.43
N ALA A 184 7.35 10.73 -9.26
CA ALA A 184 8.82 10.78 -9.25
C ALA A 184 9.39 11.20 -10.61
N LEU A 185 8.88 10.65 -11.71
CA LEU A 185 9.28 11.00 -13.07
C LEU A 185 9.02 12.47 -13.39
N LEU A 186 7.88 13.02 -12.96
CA LEU A 186 7.56 14.43 -13.17
C LEU A 186 8.56 15.34 -12.43
N ARG A 187 8.86 15.06 -11.15
CA ARG A 187 9.85 15.81 -10.38
C ARG A 187 11.24 15.75 -11.03
N LEU A 188 11.71 14.54 -11.34
CA LEU A 188 13.02 14.34 -11.97
C LEU A 188 13.12 14.98 -13.36
N SER A 189 12.03 14.97 -14.13
CA SER A 189 11.94 15.67 -15.43
C SER A 189 12.09 17.18 -15.27
N THR A 190 11.44 17.77 -14.26
CA THR A 190 11.61 19.19 -13.93
C THR A 190 13.06 19.51 -13.55
N ASP A 191 13.69 18.69 -12.71
CA ASP A 191 15.08 18.91 -12.32
C ASP A 191 16.05 18.74 -13.50
N ALA A 192 15.80 17.77 -14.37
CA ALA A 192 16.56 17.57 -15.61
C ALA A 192 16.41 18.76 -16.56
N HIS A 193 15.18 19.26 -16.75
CA HIS A 193 14.93 20.46 -17.57
C HIS A 193 15.70 21.68 -17.05
N ASN A 194 15.65 21.93 -15.75
CA ASN A 194 16.34 23.05 -15.11
C ASN A 194 17.87 22.93 -15.25
N ALA A 195 18.40 21.71 -15.36
CA ALA A 195 19.81 21.43 -15.61
C ALA A 195 20.19 21.46 -17.10
N GLY A 196 19.25 21.72 -18.02
CA GLY A 196 19.48 21.71 -19.47
C GLY A 196 19.64 20.29 -20.06
N GLU A 197 19.18 19.27 -19.34
CA GLU A 197 19.24 17.87 -19.77
C GLU A 197 18.04 17.48 -20.65
N ASN A 198 18.18 16.38 -21.39
CA ASN A 198 17.08 15.84 -22.20
C ASN A 198 15.97 15.24 -21.32
N THR A 199 14.72 15.65 -21.56
CA THR A 199 13.56 15.20 -20.78
C THR A 199 12.65 14.17 -21.48
N PHE A 200 12.98 13.77 -22.71
CA PHE A 200 12.16 12.89 -23.53
C PHE A 200 11.85 11.56 -22.84
N THR A 201 12.87 10.90 -22.30
CA THR A 201 12.71 9.57 -21.68
C THR A 201 11.82 9.63 -20.44
N TYR A 202 11.87 10.70 -19.64
CA TYR A 202 10.95 10.86 -18.50
C TYR A 202 9.49 10.91 -18.92
N GLY A 203 9.17 11.70 -19.96
CA GLY A 203 7.82 11.78 -20.50
C GLY A 203 7.32 10.44 -21.05
N ARG A 204 8.20 9.71 -21.74
CA ARG A 204 7.91 8.36 -22.24
C ARG A 204 7.62 7.37 -21.12
N LEU A 205 8.48 7.30 -20.11
CA LEU A 205 8.28 6.41 -18.95
C LEU A 205 7.01 6.79 -18.18
N HIS A 206 6.72 8.08 -18.06
CA HIS A 206 5.49 8.55 -17.43
C HIS A 206 4.25 8.05 -18.18
N ALA A 207 4.26 8.10 -19.52
CA ALA A 207 3.16 7.59 -20.34
C ALA A 207 2.97 6.07 -20.20
N ILE A 208 4.06 5.31 -20.08
CA ILE A 208 4.00 3.86 -19.85
C ILE A 208 3.36 3.54 -18.49
N GLU A 209 3.78 4.23 -17.44
CA GLU A 209 3.18 4.06 -16.11
C GLU A 209 1.73 4.55 -16.06
N GLN A 210 1.37 5.56 -16.86
CA GLN A 210 -0.02 5.97 -17.00
C GLN A 210 -0.88 4.86 -17.61
N ALA A 211 -0.45 4.26 -18.73
CA ALA A 211 -1.17 3.14 -19.34
C ALA A 211 -1.30 1.95 -18.37
N ARG A 212 -0.24 1.66 -17.61
CA ARG A 212 -0.25 0.60 -16.59
C ARG A 212 -1.25 0.86 -15.46
N ALA A 213 -1.39 2.12 -15.03
CA ALA A 213 -2.39 2.52 -14.04
C ALA A 213 -3.82 2.34 -14.58
N GLU A 214 -4.06 2.74 -15.83
CA GLU A 214 -5.35 2.60 -16.52
C GLU A 214 -5.74 1.11 -16.69
N ASP A 215 -4.80 0.24 -17.09
CA ASP A 215 -5.01 -1.21 -17.17
C ASP A 215 -5.35 -1.81 -15.80
N SER A 216 -4.66 -1.36 -14.76
CA SER A 216 -4.92 -1.80 -13.38
C SER A 216 -6.31 -1.38 -12.91
N GLU A 217 -6.79 -0.19 -13.26
CA GLU A 217 -8.16 0.24 -12.94
C GLU A 217 -9.21 -0.64 -13.64
N ALA A 218 -9.01 -0.95 -14.93
CA ALA A 218 -9.90 -1.85 -15.66
C ALA A 218 -9.93 -3.27 -15.06
N GLU A 219 -8.81 -3.78 -14.55
CA GLU A 219 -8.76 -5.03 -13.80
C GLU A 219 -9.46 -4.92 -12.43
N TYR A 220 -9.30 -3.79 -11.75
CA TYR A 220 -9.92 -3.52 -10.47
C TYR A 220 -11.45 -3.56 -10.57
N GLU A 221 -12.04 -2.96 -11.61
CA GLU A 221 -13.49 -3.02 -11.87
C GLU A 221 -14.04 -4.46 -11.98
N ARG A 222 -13.22 -5.39 -12.47
CA ARG A 222 -13.57 -6.82 -12.53
C ARG A 222 -13.38 -7.49 -11.18
N ALA A 223 -12.29 -7.16 -10.48
CA ALA A 223 -11.95 -7.73 -9.18
C ALA A 223 -13.01 -7.44 -8.11
N ILE A 224 -13.55 -6.21 -8.08
CA ILE A 224 -14.55 -5.80 -7.09
C ILE A 224 -15.86 -6.59 -7.14
N ARG A 225 -16.23 -7.13 -8.30
CA ARG A 225 -17.45 -7.93 -8.47
C ARG A 225 -17.40 -9.24 -7.68
N ARG A 226 -16.21 -9.67 -7.28
CA ARG A 226 -15.96 -10.92 -6.53
C ARG A 226 -16.06 -10.73 -5.01
N ILE A 227 -16.16 -9.49 -4.53
CA ILE A 227 -16.28 -9.21 -3.08
C ILE A 227 -17.71 -9.48 -2.60
N PRO A 228 -17.91 -10.41 -1.66
CA PRO A 228 -19.24 -10.72 -1.13
C PRO A 228 -19.82 -9.54 -0.32
N LYS A 229 -21.14 -9.54 -0.11
CA LYS A 229 -21.82 -8.50 0.71
C LYS A 229 -21.59 -8.70 2.21
N SER A 230 -21.52 -9.95 2.66
CA SER A 230 -21.16 -10.37 4.02
C SER A 230 -20.49 -11.74 3.97
N LEU A 231 -19.92 -12.18 5.09
CA LEU A 231 -19.37 -13.53 5.24
C LEU A 231 -20.46 -14.60 5.06
N ASP A 232 -21.73 -14.26 5.29
CA ASP A 232 -22.88 -15.16 5.19
C ASP A 232 -23.60 -15.14 3.85
N THR A 233 -23.34 -14.14 3.00
CA THR A 233 -23.88 -14.11 1.64
C THR A 233 -23.05 -15.07 0.78
N ALA A 234 -23.57 -16.28 0.60
CA ALA A 234 -23.09 -17.23 -0.41
C ALA A 234 -23.64 -16.87 -1.78
#